data_AF-A0A942EV35-F1
#
_entry.id   AF-A0A942EV35-F1
#
_cell.length_a   1.000
_cell.length_b   1.000
_cell.length_c   1.000
_cell.angle_alpha   90.00
_cell.angle_beta   90.00
_cell.angle_gamma   90.00
#
_symmetry.space_group_name_H-M   'P 1'
#
loop_
_entity.id
_entity.type
_entity.pdbx_description
1 polymer ?
#
loop_
_entity_poly.entity_id
_entity_poly.type
_entity_poly.pdbx_seq_one_letter_code
_entity_poly.pdbx_strand_id
1 'polypeptide(L)' 'MTLIPIVIERDGRGERAYDIYSRLLKERIIFVGTAIDDDVANLVIAQMLFLESE' A
#
# COMPACT_ATOMS: atom_id res chain seq x y z
N MET A 1 -9.12 -14.18 8.91
CA MET A 1 -8.75 -13.39 7.72
C MET A 1 -9.69 -12.20 7.64
N THR A 2 -9.20 -11.01 7.95
CA THR A 2 -9.97 -9.77 7.82
C THR A 2 -10.01 -9.42 6.34
N LEU A 3 -11.20 -9.26 5.75
CA LEU A 3 -11.31 -8.80 4.36
C LEU A 3 -10.75 -7.38 4.27
N ILE A 4 -9.70 -7.21 3.46
CA ILE A 4 -9.20 -5.89 3.09
C ILE A 4 -10.07 -5.38 1.93
N PRO A 5 -10.73 -4.22 2.07
CA PRO A 5 -11.56 -3.68 1.00
C PRO A 5 -10.76 -3.43 -0.28
N ILE A 6 -11.39 -3.72 -1.42
CA ILE A 6 -10.84 -3.47 -2.75
C ILE A 6 -11.48 -2.19 -3.32
N VAL A 7 -10.65 -1.33 -3.88
CA VAL A 7 -11.02 -0.09 -4.56
C VAL A 7 -10.81 -0.28 -6.06
N ILE A 8 -11.78 0.14 -6.87
CA ILE A 8 -11.71 0.10 -8.33
C ILE A 8 -11.40 1.51 -8.82
N GLU A 9 -10.23 1.69 -9.44
CA GLU A 9 -9.89 2.92 -10.17
C GLU A 9 -10.19 2.76 -11.66
N ARG A 10 -10.89 3.76 -12.21
CA ARG A 10 -11.03 3.94 -13.65
C ARG A 10 -9.93 4.88 -14.12
N ASP A 11 -8.92 4.34 -14.79
CA ASP A 11 -8.00 5.14 -15.58
C ASP A 11 -8.47 5.11 -17.05
N GLY A 12 -8.07 6.08 -17.87
CA GLY A 12 -8.55 6.28 -19.25
C GLY A 12 -8.33 5.10 -20.21
N ARG A 13 -7.71 4.01 -19.75
CA ARG A 13 -7.44 2.76 -20.49
C ARG A 13 -8.11 1.51 -19.87
N GLY A 14 -8.82 1.61 -18.74
CA GLY A 14 -9.54 0.48 -18.13
C GLY A 14 -9.80 0.60 -16.61
N GLU A 15 -10.42 -0.44 -16.05
CA GLU A 15 -10.62 -0.59 -14.60
C GLU A 15 -9.46 -1.37 -13.97
N ARG A 16 -8.79 -0.80 -12.97
CA ARG A 16 -7.77 -1.48 -12.16
C ARG A 16 -8.27 -1.60 -10.72
N ALA A 17 -8.28 -2.81 -10.21
CA ALA A 17 -8.63 -3.10 -8.83
C ALA A 17 -7.37 -3.10 -7.96
N TYR A 18 -7.39 -2.33 -6.89
CA TYR A 18 -6.33 -2.25 -5.88
C TYR A 18 -6.92 -2.54 -4.51
N ASP A 19 -6.18 -3.17 -3.61
CA ASP A 19 -6.54 -3.10 -2.20
C ASP A 19 -6.37 -1.66 -1.69
N ILE A 20 -7.10 -1.31 -0.63
CA ILE A 20 -7.09 0.05 -0.07
C ILE A 20 -5.69 0.50 0.35
N TYR A 21 -4.82 -0.39 0.84
CA TYR A 21 -3.47 -0.01 1.27
C TYR A 21 -2.57 0.28 0.08
N SER A 22 -2.62 -0.53 -0.98
CA SER A 22 -1.91 -0.23 -2.24
C SER A 22 -2.35 1.09 -2.85
N ARG A 23 -3.65 1.43 -2.77
CA ARG A 23 -4.15 2.72 -3.27
C ARG A 23 -3.60 3.90 -2.46
N LEU A 24 -3.50 3.76 -1.15
CA LEU A 24 -2.98 4.80 -0.26
C LEU A 24 -1.45 4.91 -0.34
N LEU A 25 -0.75 3.80 -0.60
CA LEU A 25 0.69 3.81 -0.83
C LEU A 25 1.04 4.68 -2.05
N LYS A 26 0.25 4.63 -3.14
CA LYS A 26 0.40 5.56 -4.27
C LYS A 26 0.26 7.04 -3.91
N GLU A 27 -0.52 7.37 -2.88
CA GLU A 27 -0.62 8.73 -2.33
C GLU A 27 0.50 9.02 -1.32
N ARG A 28 1.54 8.18 -1.28
CA ARG A 28 2.68 8.24 -0.35
C ARG A 28 2.28 8.08 1.12
N ILE A 29 1.24 7.28 1.40
CA ILE A 29 0.77 6.99 2.76
C ILE A 29 1.13 5.54 3.13
N ILE A 30 1.90 5.38 4.21
CA ILE A 30 2.28 4.08 4.78
C ILE A 30 1.54 3.89 6.11
N PHE A 31 0.95 2.71 6.33
CA PHE A 31 0.25 2.37 7.57
C PHE A 31 1.10 1.44 8.44
N VAL A 32 1.22 1.78 9.73
CA VAL A 32 1.78 0.91 10.77
C VAL A 32 0.69 0.67 11.80
N GLY A 33 -0.01 -0.45 11.65
CA GLY A 33 -1.17 -0.81 12.50
C GLY A 33 -0.89 -1.86 13.57
N THR A 34 0.33 -2.42 13.58
CA THR A 34 0.76 -3.49 14.49
C THR A 34 1.96 -3.04 15.30
N ALA A 35 2.33 -3.83 16.32
CA ALA A 35 3.60 -3.63 17.00
C ALA A 35 4.75 -3.70 15.99
N ILE A 36 5.78 -2.89 16.22
CA ILE A 36 6.96 -2.86 15.38
C ILE A 36 7.89 -3.99 15.83
N ASP A 37 8.05 -4.96 14.95
CA ASP A 37 9.09 -5.98 14.99
C ASP A 37 9.98 -5.86 13.75
N ASP A 38 10.95 -6.75 13.62
CA ASP A 38 11.91 -6.74 12.51
C ASP A 38 11.21 -6.90 11.14
N ASP A 39 10.14 -7.69 11.07
CA ASP A 39 9.39 -7.92 9.83
C ASP A 39 8.63 -6.66 9.41
N VAL A 40 7.92 -6.02 10.35
CA VAL A 40 7.23 -4.75 10.11
C VAL A 40 8.23 -3.65 9.73
N ALA A 41 9.38 -3.56 10.41
CA ALA A 41 10.40 -2.59 10.10
C ALA A 41 10.94 -2.76 8.67
N ASN A 42 11.24 -3.99 8.26
CA ASN A 42 11.70 -4.30 6.91
C ASN A 42 10.65 -3.94 5.84
N LEU A 43 9.37 -4.23 6.11
CA LEU A 43 8.27 -3.88 5.20
C LEU A 43 8.11 -2.36 5.03
N VAL A 44 8.21 -1.60 6.12
CA VAL A 44 8.12 -0.13 6.07
C VAL A 44 9.31 0.46 5.31
N ILE A 45 10.53 -0.01 5.56
CA ILE A 45 11.73 0.44 4.83
C ILE A 45 11.60 0.15 3.35
N ALA A 46 11.14 -1.05 2.97
CA ALA A 46 10.91 -1.41 1.57
C ALA A 46 9.88 -0.49 0.89
N GLN A 47 8.78 -0.16 1.58
CA GLN A 47 7.78 0.78 1.08
C GLN A 47 8.35 2.20 0.92
N MET A 48 9.19 2.66 1.84
CA MET A 48 9.84 3.97 1.73
C MET A 48 10.79 4.04 0.53
N LEU A 49 11.66 3.04 0.36
CA LEU A 49 12.59 2.97 -0.78
C LEU A 49 11.85 2.87 -2.11
N PHE A 50 10.74 2.11 -2.15
CA PHE A 50 9.87 2.03 -3.32
C PHE A 50 9.32 3.41 -3.71
N LEU A 51 8.77 4.15 -2.74
CA LEU A 51 8.21 5.50 -2.97
C LEU A 51 9.25 6.57 -3.32
N GLU A 52 10.50 6.39 -2.92
CA GLU A 52 11.62 7.24 -3.33
C GLU A 52 12.03 6.97 -4.78
N SER A 53 11.91 5.72 -5.24
CA SER A 53 12.31 5.30 -6.58
C SER A 53 11.28 5.56 -7.69
N GLU A 54 10.02 5.85 -7.34
CA GLU A 54 8.93 6.25 -8.27
C GLU A 54 8.89 7.75 -8.53
#